data_AF-A0A5J4K3K4-F1
#
_entry.id   AF-A0A5J4K3K4-F1
#
_cell.length_a   1.000
_cell.length_b   1.000
_cell.length_c   1.000
_cell.angle_alpha   90.00
_cell.angle_beta   90.00
_cell.angle_gamma   90.00
#
_symmetry.space_group_name_H-M   'P 1'
#
loop_
_entity.id
_entity.type
_entity.pdbx_description
1 polymer ?
#
loop_
_entity_poly.entity_id
_entity_poly.type
_entity_poly.pdbx_seq_one_letter_code
_entity_poly.pdbx_strand_id
1 'polypeptide(L)'
;MLFLFLTGLGLLIYGGIYHPAQLHAEATATVSAALTALTQGTAQAQAHATATAIAQAHVTATAAAQATAVAAATSTAEQATYTAATQGTPTLVDPLTGQNGNQWTLDSNLREGCSFSGSSLHSIVASDHVFIPCLALATNFANFTLQVHMRLARGDGGGLVFRANADSGTGYLFFVGSDGNYSLMLSDGTQANALVGGPTPAIHTATGQDNLLTVIAHGSSILLYINKQYVGSAQDTNFSAGQIGVFAIDLGHVTDAAFSQLQVWSR
;
A
#
# COMPACT_ATOMS: atom_id res chain seq x y z
N MET A 1 30.86 -0.69 -49.15
CA MET A 1 31.87 0.03 -49.94
C MET A 1 32.92 -0.98 -50.35
N LEU A 2 32.83 -1.44 -51.60
CA LEU A 2 33.56 -2.57 -52.19
C LEU A 2 34.92 -2.07 -52.70
N PHE A 3 36.03 -2.58 -52.16
CA PHE A 3 37.37 -2.29 -52.68
C PHE A 3 37.79 -3.41 -53.65
N LEU A 4 37.72 -3.10 -54.94
CA LEU A 4 38.35 -3.85 -56.03
C LEU A 4 39.84 -3.49 -56.07
N PHE A 5 40.73 -4.45 -55.88
CA PHE A 5 42.15 -4.31 -56.24
C PHE A 5 42.45 -5.15 -57.49
N LEU A 6 42.73 -4.44 -58.58
CA LEU A 6 43.36 -4.94 -59.80
C LEU A 6 44.86 -5.10 -59.56
N THR A 7 45.44 -6.29 -59.79
CA THR A 7 46.88 -6.44 -60.00
C THR A 7 47.20 -7.47 -61.09
N GLY A 8 47.72 -6.93 -62.20
CA GLY A 8 48.64 -7.48 -63.21
C GLY A 8 48.79 -8.98 -63.42
N LEU A 9 48.40 -9.45 -64.62
CA LEU A 9 48.93 -10.66 -65.23
C LEU A 9 50.33 -10.40 -65.80
N GLY A 10 51.36 -10.93 -65.13
CA GLY A 10 52.67 -11.22 -65.72
C GLY A 10 52.79 -12.73 -65.97
N LEU A 11 52.77 -13.14 -67.24
CA LEU A 11 52.91 -14.55 -67.64
C LEU A 11 54.39 -14.94 -67.65
N LEU A 12 54.94 -15.31 -66.49
CA LEU A 12 56.19 -16.07 -66.40
C LEU A 12 55.83 -17.56 -66.50
N ILE A 13 56.12 -18.17 -67.64
CA ILE A 13 55.99 -19.62 -67.83
C ILE A 13 57.18 -20.28 -67.13
N TYR A 14 57.07 -20.45 -65.81
CA TYR A 14 57.83 -21.46 -65.10
C TYR A 14 57.15 -22.81 -65.38
N GLY A 15 57.92 -23.81 -65.83
CA GLY A 15 57.47 -25.20 -65.82
C GLY A 15 57.26 -25.65 -64.38
N GLY A 16 56.09 -25.32 -63.82
CA GLY A 16 55.69 -25.74 -62.48
C GLY A 16 55.35 -27.22 -62.51
N ILE A 17 56.17 -28.04 -61.86
CA ILE A 17 55.82 -29.42 -61.56
C ILE A 17 54.50 -29.37 -60.78
N TYR A 18 53.44 -29.92 -61.35
CA TYR A 18 52.13 -30.00 -60.72
C TYR A 18 52.25 -30.91 -59.50
N HIS A 19 52.34 -30.33 -58.30
CA HIS A 19 52.39 -31.07 -57.05
C HIS A 19 51.02 -31.03 -56.38
N PRO A 20 50.07 -31.91 -56.76
CA PRO A 20 48.73 -31.94 -56.19
C PRO A 20 48.77 -32.06 -54.65
N ALA A 21 49.81 -32.67 -54.07
CA ALA A 21 49.99 -32.72 -52.63
C ALA A 21 50.18 -31.35 -51.96
N GLN A 22 50.85 -30.38 -52.62
CA GLN A 22 51.08 -29.04 -52.05
C GLN A 22 49.79 -28.21 -52.03
N LEU A 23 48.99 -28.25 -53.11
CA LEU A 23 47.68 -27.59 -53.17
C LEU A 23 46.68 -28.16 -52.14
N HIS A 24 46.67 -29.47 -51.93
CA HIS A 24 45.85 -30.09 -50.89
C HIS A 24 46.30 -29.68 -49.48
N ALA A 25 47.60 -29.56 -49.23
CA ALA A 25 48.13 -29.12 -47.95
C ALA A 25 47.75 -27.65 -47.63
N GLU A 26 47.85 -26.75 -48.62
CA GLU A 26 47.44 -25.34 -48.47
C GLU A 26 45.92 -25.20 -48.27
N ALA A 27 45.10 -25.93 -49.03
CA ALA A 27 43.65 -25.94 -48.86
C ALA A 27 43.24 -26.46 -47.46
N THR A 28 43.90 -27.51 -46.98
CA THR A 28 43.67 -28.06 -45.63
C THR A 28 44.07 -27.08 -44.54
N ALA A 29 45.21 -26.39 -44.69
CA ALA A 29 45.66 -25.36 -43.76
C ALA A 29 44.68 -24.17 -43.71
N THR A 30 44.14 -23.75 -44.85
CA THR A 30 43.19 -22.64 -44.95
C THR A 30 41.85 -22.98 -44.29
N VAL A 31 41.33 -24.18 -44.53
CA VAL A 31 40.09 -24.66 -43.89
C VAL A 31 40.28 -24.82 -42.38
N SER A 32 41.42 -25.35 -41.93
CA SER A 32 41.76 -25.46 -40.50
C SER A 32 41.83 -24.10 -39.82
N ALA A 33 42.47 -23.11 -40.45
CA ALA A 33 42.53 -21.74 -39.96
C ALA A 33 41.13 -21.09 -39.88
N ALA A 34 40.30 -21.28 -40.89
CA ALA A 34 38.93 -20.78 -40.92
C ALA A 34 38.05 -21.41 -39.82
N LEU A 35 38.16 -22.72 -39.60
CA LEU A 35 37.44 -23.44 -38.54
C LEU A 35 37.91 -22.98 -37.15
N THR A 36 39.22 -22.76 -36.99
CA THR A 36 39.80 -22.24 -35.75
C THR A 36 39.32 -20.81 -35.47
N ALA A 37 39.27 -19.94 -36.48
CA ALA A 37 38.73 -18.58 -36.34
C ALA A 37 37.24 -18.59 -35.98
N LEU A 38 36.44 -19.48 -36.57
CA LEU A 38 35.02 -19.62 -36.27
C LEU A 38 34.78 -20.12 -34.84
N THR A 39 35.53 -21.13 -34.39
CA THR A 39 35.40 -21.64 -33.01
C THR A 39 35.82 -20.60 -31.98
N GLN A 40 36.90 -19.85 -32.24
CA GLN A 40 37.33 -18.73 -31.39
C GLN A 40 36.29 -17.60 -31.35
N GLY A 41 35.75 -17.18 -32.49
CA GLY A 41 34.69 -16.16 -32.56
C GLY A 41 33.41 -16.60 -31.83
N THR A 42 33.03 -17.86 -31.96
CA THR A 42 31.88 -18.44 -31.25
C THR A 42 32.12 -18.48 -29.73
N ALA A 43 33.29 -18.91 -29.29
CA ALA A 43 33.65 -18.94 -27.87
C ALA A 43 33.68 -17.52 -27.26
N GLN A 44 34.20 -16.53 -27.98
CA GLN A 44 34.20 -15.13 -27.56
C GLN A 44 32.76 -14.57 -27.46
N ALA A 45 31.92 -14.84 -28.45
CA ALA A 45 30.51 -14.42 -28.43
C ALA A 45 29.76 -15.05 -27.23
N GLN A 46 29.99 -16.33 -26.96
CA GLN A 46 29.41 -17.03 -25.80
C GLN A 46 29.92 -16.46 -24.47
N ALA A 47 31.22 -16.17 -24.34
CA ALA A 47 31.79 -15.55 -23.15
C ALA A 47 31.21 -14.15 -22.92
N HIS A 48 31.07 -13.35 -23.98
CA HIS A 48 30.48 -12.01 -23.89
C HIS A 48 28.99 -12.05 -23.52
N ALA A 49 28.21 -12.96 -24.12
CA ALA A 49 26.81 -13.17 -23.78
C ALA A 49 26.64 -13.61 -22.32
N THR A 50 27.49 -14.53 -21.85
CA THR A 50 27.48 -15.00 -20.46
C THR A 50 27.85 -13.88 -19.47
N ALA A 51 28.90 -13.11 -19.76
CA ALA A 51 29.30 -11.98 -18.94
C ALA A 51 28.20 -10.90 -18.86
N THR A 52 27.54 -10.63 -20.00
CA THR A 52 26.42 -9.68 -20.06
C THR A 52 25.23 -10.18 -19.23
N ALA A 53 24.87 -11.46 -19.35
CA ALA A 53 23.78 -12.06 -18.57
C ALA A 53 24.06 -12.02 -17.06
N ILE A 54 25.30 -12.31 -16.64
CA ILE A 54 25.72 -12.21 -15.23
C ILE A 54 25.65 -10.76 -14.75
N ALA A 55 26.13 -9.80 -15.55
CA ALA A 55 26.06 -8.38 -15.19
C ALA A 55 24.61 -7.90 -15.04
N GLN A 56 23.72 -8.28 -15.96
CA GLN A 56 22.28 -7.96 -15.88
C GLN A 56 21.61 -8.59 -14.67
N ALA A 57 21.91 -9.86 -14.37
CA ALA A 57 21.42 -10.55 -13.19
C ALA A 57 21.89 -9.85 -11.90
N HIS A 58 23.15 -9.42 -11.84
CA HIS A 58 23.70 -8.72 -10.68
C HIS A 58 23.08 -7.34 -10.47
N VAL A 59 22.86 -6.56 -11.55
CA VAL A 59 22.16 -5.28 -11.49
C VAL A 59 20.73 -5.46 -10.98
N THR A 60 20.01 -6.45 -11.49
CA THR A 60 18.63 -6.75 -11.09
C THR A 60 18.54 -7.17 -9.63
N ALA A 61 19.43 -8.07 -9.18
CA ALA A 61 19.50 -8.52 -7.80
C ALA A 61 19.84 -7.36 -6.84
N THR A 62 20.75 -6.47 -7.25
CA THR A 62 21.13 -5.30 -6.45
C THR A 62 19.97 -4.31 -6.32
N ALA A 63 19.26 -4.02 -7.42
CA ALA A 63 18.07 -3.16 -7.40
C ALA A 63 16.96 -3.74 -6.50
N ALA A 64 16.70 -5.05 -6.59
CA ALA A 64 15.73 -5.73 -5.74
C ALA A 64 16.12 -5.70 -4.25
N ALA A 65 17.41 -5.92 -3.93
CA ALA A 65 17.91 -5.84 -2.57
C ALA A 65 17.79 -4.42 -1.99
N GLN A 66 18.11 -3.39 -2.79
CA GLN A 66 17.94 -1.99 -2.39
C GLN A 66 16.46 -1.64 -2.16
N ALA A 67 15.56 -2.03 -3.06
CA ALA A 67 14.13 -1.81 -2.90
C ALA A 67 13.59 -2.48 -1.62
N THR A 68 14.04 -3.70 -1.33
CA THR A 68 13.66 -4.43 -0.11
C THR A 68 14.18 -3.72 1.14
N ALA A 69 15.43 -3.25 1.13
CA ALA A 69 16.01 -2.53 2.26
C ALA A 69 15.28 -1.21 2.55
N VAL A 70 14.90 -0.46 1.51
CA VAL A 70 14.10 0.77 1.66
C VAL A 70 12.71 0.46 2.21
N ALA A 71 12.01 -0.56 1.68
CA ALA A 71 10.70 -0.96 2.19
C ALA A 71 10.75 -1.38 3.68
N ALA A 72 11.79 -2.12 4.09
CA ALA A 72 11.98 -2.52 5.48
C ALA A 72 12.26 -1.31 6.39
N ALA A 73 13.08 -0.35 5.93
CA ALA A 73 13.35 0.88 6.66
C ALA A 73 12.09 1.73 6.83
N THR A 74 11.28 1.90 5.78
CA THR A 74 10.00 2.61 5.86
C THR A 74 9.04 1.92 6.82
N SER A 75 8.85 0.60 6.72
CA SER A 75 8.00 -0.16 7.64
C SER A 75 8.44 0.00 9.10
N THR A 76 9.75 -0.02 9.35
CA THR A 76 10.31 0.20 10.69
C THR A 76 10.03 1.61 11.21
N ALA A 77 10.17 2.63 10.37
CA ALA A 77 9.88 4.01 10.74
C ALA A 77 8.40 4.21 11.06
N GLU A 78 7.49 3.69 10.22
CA GLU A 78 6.05 3.79 10.47
C GLU A 78 5.60 3.05 11.73
N GLN A 79 6.21 1.90 12.02
CA GLN A 79 5.96 1.18 13.26
C GLN A 79 6.47 1.94 14.49
N ALA A 80 7.63 2.59 14.39
CA ALA A 80 8.16 3.44 15.46
C ALA A 80 7.25 4.65 15.71
N THR A 81 6.71 5.27 14.66
CA THR A 81 5.71 6.35 14.76
C THR A 81 4.47 5.88 15.51
N TYR A 82 3.90 4.72 15.13
CA TYR A 82 2.76 4.12 15.83
C TYR A 82 3.08 3.90 17.32
N THR A 83 4.19 3.23 17.63
CA THR A 83 4.58 2.93 19.01
C THR A 83 4.75 4.20 19.84
N ALA A 84 5.42 5.22 19.27
CA ALA A 84 5.61 6.49 19.94
C ALA A 84 4.28 7.21 20.18
N ALA A 85 3.34 7.13 19.24
CA ALA A 85 2.04 7.81 19.30
C ALA A 85 1.07 7.18 20.30
N THR A 86 1.12 5.85 20.48
CA THR A 86 0.31 5.11 21.46
C THR A 86 1.03 4.87 22.79
N GLN A 87 2.18 5.51 23.04
CA GLN A 87 2.92 5.36 24.29
C GLN A 87 2.34 6.23 25.41
N GLY A 88 2.31 5.68 26.62
CA GLY A 88 1.86 6.37 27.84
C GLY A 88 0.36 6.22 28.09
N THR A 89 -0.15 6.94 29.08
CA THR A 89 -1.57 6.91 29.45
C THR A 89 -2.40 7.70 28.44
N PRO A 90 -3.48 7.13 27.87
CA PRO A 90 -4.40 7.87 27.03
C PRO A 90 -5.05 9.04 27.79
N THR A 91 -5.22 10.18 27.12
CA THR A 91 -5.98 11.33 27.63
C THR A 91 -7.45 10.99 27.81
N LEU A 92 -7.99 10.14 26.94
CA LEU A 92 -9.37 9.64 27.01
C LEU A 92 -9.35 8.13 26.85
N VAL A 93 -10.07 7.45 27.74
CA VAL A 93 -10.39 6.03 27.65
C VAL A 93 -11.89 5.88 27.78
N ASP A 94 -12.53 5.31 26.76
CA ASP A 94 -13.96 5.03 26.75
C ASP A 94 -14.19 3.56 26.37
N PRO A 95 -14.74 2.73 27.27
CA PRO A 95 -14.99 1.34 26.96
C PRO A 95 -16.12 1.15 25.94
N LEU A 96 -16.93 2.19 25.66
CA LEU A 96 -18.11 2.18 24.79
C LEU A 96 -19.20 1.20 25.25
N THR A 97 -19.38 1.06 26.56
CA THR A 97 -20.39 0.15 27.16
C THR A 97 -21.65 0.88 27.64
N GLY A 98 -21.72 2.20 27.47
CA GLY A 98 -22.85 3.01 27.92
C GLY A 98 -22.58 4.51 27.77
N GLN A 99 -23.65 5.31 27.88
CA GLN A 99 -23.53 6.77 27.84
C GLN A 99 -22.72 7.27 29.02
N ASN A 100 -21.88 8.28 28.77
CA ASN A 100 -21.00 8.85 29.77
C ASN A 100 -20.76 10.35 29.49
N GLY A 101 -19.75 10.94 30.14
CA GLY A 101 -19.42 12.36 29.99
C GLY A 101 -19.05 12.79 28.56
N ASN A 102 -18.75 11.85 27.65
CA ASN A 102 -18.43 12.13 26.25
C ASN A 102 -19.66 12.45 25.38
N GLN A 103 -20.87 12.21 25.90
CA GLN A 103 -22.14 12.56 25.24
C GLN A 103 -22.26 11.99 23.83
N TRP A 104 -22.20 10.66 23.71
CA TRP A 104 -22.36 9.95 22.43
C TRP A 104 -23.72 10.24 21.81
N THR A 105 -23.76 10.55 20.51
CA THR A 105 -24.98 10.60 19.72
C THR A 105 -25.61 9.21 19.70
N LEU A 106 -26.89 9.12 20.08
CA LEU A 106 -27.66 7.88 20.11
C LEU A 106 -28.97 8.06 19.34
N ASP A 107 -29.46 7.01 18.71
CA ASP A 107 -30.81 6.96 18.16
C ASP A 107 -31.73 6.19 19.12
N SER A 108 -32.76 6.87 19.61
CA SER A 108 -33.78 6.31 20.51
C SER A 108 -34.76 5.35 19.82
N ASN A 109 -34.82 5.32 18.49
CA ASN A 109 -35.79 4.54 17.72
C ASN A 109 -35.25 3.17 17.24
N LEU A 110 -33.95 2.89 17.46
CA LEU A 110 -33.29 1.59 17.26
C LEU A 110 -33.35 0.97 15.86
N ARG A 111 -33.82 1.70 14.83
CA ARG A 111 -33.88 1.19 13.45
C ARG A 111 -32.58 1.40 12.70
N GLU A 112 -32.00 2.58 12.87
CA GLU A 112 -30.70 2.99 12.34
C GLU A 112 -30.02 3.89 13.38
N GLY A 113 -28.75 4.23 13.18
CA GLY A 113 -27.99 5.04 14.11
C GLY A 113 -27.33 4.22 15.21
N CYS A 114 -27.22 4.82 16.39
CA CYS A 114 -26.25 4.40 17.39
C CYS A 114 -26.93 3.97 18.69
N SER A 115 -26.56 2.80 19.21
CA SER A 115 -27.08 2.32 20.49
C SER A 115 -26.05 1.48 21.23
N PHE A 116 -26.05 1.57 22.56
CA PHE A 116 -25.24 0.69 23.38
C PHE A 116 -25.94 -0.66 23.54
N SER A 117 -25.23 -1.74 23.24
CA SER A 117 -25.74 -3.11 23.42
C SER A 117 -24.60 -4.03 23.83
N GLY A 118 -24.83 -4.84 24.87
CA GLY A 118 -23.77 -5.65 25.46
C GLY A 118 -22.60 -4.79 25.95
N SER A 119 -21.39 -5.09 25.47
CA SER A 119 -20.16 -4.39 25.84
C SER A 119 -19.62 -3.49 24.71
N SER A 120 -20.49 -2.95 23.86
CA SER A 120 -20.08 -2.17 22.69
C SER A 120 -21.11 -1.11 22.29
N LEU A 121 -20.64 -0.09 21.58
CA LEU A 121 -21.48 0.84 20.84
C LEU A 121 -21.73 0.26 19.46
N HIS A 122 -22.98 0.02 19.10
CA HIS A 122 -23.38 -0.44 17.78
C HIS A 122 -23.80 0.75 16.92
N SER A 123 -23.27 0.80 15.70
CA SER A 123 -23.74 1.66 14.62
C SER A 123 -24.43 0.79 13.59
N ILE A 124 -25.73 0.99 13.40
CA ILE A 124 -26.57 0.21 12.48
C ILE A 124 -27.09 1.13 11.39
N VAL A 125 -26.92 0.74 10.14
CA VAL A 125 -27.49 1.45 8.99
C VAL A 125 -28.15 0.45 8.06
N ALA A 126 -29.37 0.75 7.60
CA ALA A 126 -30.15 -0.07 6.68
C ALA A 126 -30.61 0.72 5.43
N SER A 127 -30.07 1.93 5.27
CA SER A 127 -30.38 2.86 4.20
C SER A 127 -29.20 2.91 3.25
N ASP A 128 -29.45 2.51 2.01
CA ASP A 128 -28.44 2.34 0.99
C ASP A 128 -27.63 3.64 0.73
N HIS A 129 -26.31 3.51 0.71
CA HIS A 129 -25.32 4.60 0.55
C HIS A 129 -25.40 5.70 1.62
N VAL A 130 -25.96 5.39 2.79
CA VAL A 130 -26.01 6.31 3.94
C VAL A 130 -25.01 5.85 5.00
N PHE A 131 -24.36 6.81 5.65
CA PHE A 131 -23.68 6.59 6.92
C PHE A 131 -24.28 7.50 7.98
N ILE A 132 -24.31 7.04 9.23
CA ILE A 132 -24.77 7.83 10.37
C ILE A 132 -23.64 7.87 11.40
N PRO A 133 -23.02 9.04 11.65
CA PRO A 133 -21.93 9.13 12.60
C PRO A 133 -22.45 9.10 14.04
N CYS A 134 -21.84 8.24 14.85
CA CYS A 134 -21.96 8.21 16.31
C CYS A 134 -20.87 9.12 16.88
N LEU A 135 -21.17 10.40 17.12
CA LEU A 135 -20.18 11.37 17.60
C LEU A 135 -20.15 11.45 19.12
N ALA A 136 -18.96 11.57 19.69
CA ALA A 136 -18.76 11.97 21.08
C ALA A 136 -18.82 13.50 21.19
N LEU A 137 -20.02 14.06 21.44
CA LEU A 137 -20.29 15.50 21.29
C LEU A 137 -19.51 16.38 22.27
N ALA A 138 -19.09 15.86 23.42
CA ALA A 138 -18.30 16.59 24.41
C ALA A 138 -16.78 16.56 24.14
N THR A 139 -16.34 16.11 22.96
CA THR A 139 -14.93 16.05 22.57
C THR A 139 -14.55 17.16 21.58
N ASN A 140 -13.30 17.60 21.61
CA ASN A 140 -12.73 18.50 20.60
C ASN A 140 -11.21 18.31 20.53
N PHE A 141 -10.71 17.53 19.57
CA PHE A 141 -9.30 17.19 19.44
C PHE A 141 -8.68 17.78 18.17
N ALA A 142 -7.47 18.33 18.29
CA ALA A 142 -6.70 18.87 17.16
C ALA A 142 -5.59 17.92 16.73
N ASN A 143 -4.58 17.76 17.58
CA ASN A 143 -3.50 16.77 17.43
C ASN A 143 -3.75 15.60 18.37
N PHE A 144 -3.88 14.41 17.80
CA PHE A 144 -4.21 13.23 18.59
C PHE A 144 -3.87 11.94 17.86
N THR A 145 -3.79 10.87 18.63
CA THR A 145 -3.93 9.50 18.15
C THR A 145 -5.24 8.94 18.67
N LEU A 146 -6.11 8.48 17.78
CA LEU A 146 -7.39 7.85 18.09
C LEU A 146 -7.31 6.37 17.72
N GLN A 147 -7.65 5.50 18.65
CA GLN A 147 -7.68 4.05 18.46
C GLN A 147 -9.01 3.46 18.93
N VAL A 148 -9.56 2.50 18.19
CA VAL A 148 -10.77 1.77 18.58
C VAL A 148 -10.75 0.35 18.03
N HIS A 149 -11.35 -0.59 18.75
CA HIS A 149 -11.69 -1.90 18.20
C HIS A 149 -13.02 -1.81 17.43
N MET A 150 -13.01 -2.23 16.17
CA MET A 150 -14.20 -2.35 15.32
C MET A 150 -14.44 -3.82 14.96
N ARG A 151 -15.69 -4.27 15.10
CA ARG A 151 -16.14 -5.59 14.69
C ARG A 151 -17.38 -5.48 13.82
N LEU A 152 -17.32 -5.98 12.59
CA LEU A 152 -18.51 -6.09 11.74
C LEU A 152 -19.32 -7.30 12.17
N ALA A 153 -20.53 -7.07 12.70
CA ALA A 153 -21.49 -8.12 12.97
C ALA A 153 -22.16 -8.62 11.67
N ARG A 154 -22.38 -7.71 10.71
CA ARG A 154 -22.83 -7.97 9.33
C ARG A 154 -22.63 -6.73 8.46
N GLY A 155 -22.71 -6.91 7.15
CA GLY A 155 -22.77 -5.83 6.16
C GLY A 155 -21.42 -5.41 5.60
N ASP A 156 -21.35 -4.16 5.15
CA ASP A 156 -20.34 -3.69 4.20
C ASP A 156 -19.13 -3.06 4.90
N GLY A 157 -19.33 -2.19 5.90
CA GLY A 157 -18.20 -1.62 6.61
C GLY A 157 -18.51 -0.47 7.55
N GLY A 158 -17.45 0.14 8.04
CA GLY A 158 -17.54 1.27 8.97
C GLY A 158 -16.17 1.81 9.31
N GLY A 159 -16.09 2.60 10.38
CA GLY A 159 -14.81 3.03 10.91
C GLY A 159 -14.89 4.27 11.78
N LEU A 160 -13.91 5.16 11.61
CA LEU A 160 -13.69 6.32 12.47
C LEU A 160 -14.12 7.61 11.79
N VAL A 161 -14.78 8.49 12.54
CA VAL A 161 -14.99 9.88 12.16
C VAL A 161 -14.21 10.79 13.11
N PHE A 162 -13.52 11.79 12.58
CA PHE A 162 -12.63 12.61 13.40
C PHE A 162 -12.43 14.02 12.85
N ARG A 163 -12.04 14.94 13.74
CA ARG A 163 -12.06 16.39 13.50
C ARG A 163 -13.41 16.84 12.91
N ALA A 164 -14.48 16.22 13.42
CA ALA A 164 -15.81 16.43 12.91
C ALA A 164 -16.46 17.66 13.53
N ASN A 165 -17.42 18.22 12.80
CA ASN A 165 -18.34 19.22 13.29
C ASN A 165 -19.76 18.70 13.09
N ALA A 166 -20.44 18.41 14.21
CA ALA A 166 -21.79 17.86 14.22
C ALA A 166 -22.84 18.79 13.56
N ASP A 167 -22.64 20.10 13.61
CA ASP A 167 -23.61 21.07 13.07
C ASP A 167 -23.53 21.14 11.53
N SER A 168 -22.32 21.08 10.97
CA SER A 168 -22.10 21.13 9.52
C SER A 168 -21.99 19.75 8.86
N GLY A 169 -21.86 18.66 9.61
CA GLY A 169 -21.61 17.32 9.08
C GLY A 169 -20.23 17.14 8.43
N THR A 170 -19.33 18.11 8.63
CA THR A 170 -17.99 18.10 8.04
C THR A 170 -17.01 17.30 8.91
N GLY A 171 -16.00 16.70 8.31
CA GLY A 171 -14.94 16.00 9.05
C GLY A 171 -14.19 15.00 8.16
N TYR A 172 -13.28 14.24 8.75
CA TYR A 172 -12.64 13.12 8.07
C TYR A 172 -13.29 11.80 8.45
N LEU A 173 -13.33 10.88 7.49
CA LEU A 173 -13.86 9.52 7.63
C LEU A 173 -12.75 8.53 7.27
N PHE A 174 -12.37 7.67 8.21
CA PHE A 174 -11.51 6.52 7.93
C PHE A 174 -12.38 5.26 7.88
N PHE A 175 -12.71 4.85 6.66
CA PHE A 175 -13.53 3.68 6.34
C PHE A 175 -12.69 2.42 6.17
N VAL A 176 -13.21 1.31 6.66
CA VAL A 176 -12.71 -0.05 6.48
C VAL A 176 -13.86 -0.95 6.07
N GLY A 177 -13.75 -1.54 4.88
CA GLY A 177 -14.74 -2.43 4.28
C GLY A 177 -14.47 -3.91 4.57
N SER A 178 -15.54 -4.71 4.55
CA SER A 178 -15.49 -6.17 4.63
C SER A 178 -14.88 -6.82 3.37
N ASP A 179 -14.73 -6.05 2.29
CA ASP A 179 -14.09 -6.43 1.04
C ASP A 179 -12.55 -6.32 1.07
N GLY A 180 -11.98 -5.82 2.17
CA GLY A 180 -10.53 -5.64 2.32
C GLY A 180 -10.00 -4.33 1.75
N ASN A 181 -10.88 -3.38 1.41
CA ASN A 181 -10.50 -2.01 1.06
C ASN A 181 -10.61 -1.08 2.28
N TYR A 182 -9.76 -0.06 2.28
CA TYR A 182 -9.91 1.08 3.19
C TYR A 182 -9.92 2.39 2.39
N SER A 183 -10.47 3.44 2.99
CA SER A 183 -10.41 4.79 2.44
C SER A 183 -10.38 5.82 3.55
N LEU A 184 -9.49 6.80 3.45
CA LEU A 184 -9.61 8.06 4.15
C LEU A 184 -10.30 9.05 3.22
N MET A 185 -11.40 9.61 3.69
CA MET A 185 -12.22 10.55 2.98
C MET A 185 -12.37 11.84 3.76
N LEU A 186 -12.60 12.92 3.03
CA LEU A 186 -13.02 14.20 3.54
C LEU A 186 -14.51 14.38 3.25
N SER A 187 -15.31 14.58 4.31
CA SER A 187 -16.72 14.97 4.21
C SER A 187 -16.86 16.49 4.30
N ASP A 188 -17.51 17.09 3.30
CA ASP A 188 -17.87 18.52 3.32
C ASP A 188 -19.26 18.80 3.91
N GLY A 189 -19.89 17.77 4.51
CA GLY A 189 -21.27 17.82 5.01
C GLY A 189 -22.32 17.39 4.01
N THR A 190 -21.96 17.29 2.73
CA THR A 190 -22.86 16.84 1.65
C THR A 190 -22.33 15.62 0.92
N GLN A 191 -21.01 15.56 0.70
CA GLN A 191 -20.32 14.53 -0.06
C GLN A 191 -19.03 14.14 0.64
N ALA A 192 -18.59 12.91 0.41
CA ALA A 192 -17.31 12.40 0.87
C ALA A 192 -16.38 12.15 -0.32
N ASN A 193 -15.19 12.77 -0.30
CA ASN A 193 -14.17 12.61 -1.34
C ASN A 193 -12.97 11.85 -0.79
N ALA A 194 -12.49 10.83 -1.51
CA ALA A 194 -11.32 10.06 -1.10
C ALA A 194 -10.03 10.88 -1.19
N LEU A 195 -9.21 10.83 -0.13
CA LEU A 195 -7.86 11.39 -0.07
C LEU A 195 -6.80 10.31 -0.34
N VAL A 196 -6.96 9.14 0.27
CA VAL A 196 -6.09 7.97 0.08
C VAL A 196 -6.88 6.71 0.41
N GLY A 197 -6.59 5.61 -0.30
CA GLY A 197 -7.27 4.34 -0.06
C GLY A 197 -6.80 3.25 -1.02
N GLY A 198 -7.32 2.05 -0.81
CA GLY A 198 -7.04 0.88 -1.64
C GLY A 198 -7.14 -0.43 -0.87
N PRO A 199 -6.85 -1.56 -1.54
CA PRO A 199 -6.86 -2.87 -0.91
C PRO A 199 -5.68 -3.02 0.05
N THR A 200 -5.89 -3.70 1.17
CA THR A 200 -4.82 -4.02 2.12
C THR A 200 -5.03 -5.38 2.80
N PRO A 201 -3.99 -6.20 2.96
CA PRO A 201 -4.08 -7.45 3.70
C PRO A 201 -4.17 -7.24 5.23
N ALA A 202 -4.02 -6.00 5.70
CA ALA A 202 -4.08 -5.68 7.12
C ALA A 202 -5.50 -5.84 7.72
N ILE A 203 -6.54 -5.87 6.88
CA ILE A 203 -7.93 -5.98 7.31
C ILE A 203 -8.31 -7.45 7.52
N HIS A 204 -8.87 -7.75 8.69
CA HIS A 204 -9.61 -8.99 8.89
C HIS A 204 -11.00 -8.85 8.26
N THR A 205 -11.22 -9.53 7.14
CA THR A 205 -12.45 -9.44 6.33
C THR A 205 -13.55 -10.40 6.79
N ALA A 206 -13.22 -11.44 7.55
CA ALA A 206 -14.21 -12.39 8.05
C ALA A 206 -15.14 -11.73 9.09
N THR A 207 -16.45 -11.91 8.91
CA THR A 207 -17.47 -11.39 9.83
C THR A 207 -17.18 -11.80 11.28
N GLY A 208 -17.32 -10.85 12.19
CA GLY A 208 -17.06 -11.05 13.61
C GLY A 208 -15.58 -11.01 14.01
N GLN A 209 -14.63 -10.85 13.09
CA GLN A 209 -13.24 -10.57 13.48
C GLN A 209 -13.09 -9.09 13.89
N ASP A 210 -12.27 -8.86 14.90
CA ASP A 210 -11.92 -7.51 15.34
C ASP A 210 -10.85 -6.91 14.42
N ASN A 211 -11.02 -5.63 14.10
CA ASN A 211 -10.01 -4.79 13.50
C ASN A 211 -9.68 -3.65 14.45
N LEU A 212 -8.40 -3.49 14.80
CA LEU A 212 -7.92 -2.34 15.55
C LEU A 212 -7.65 -1.18 14.59
N LEU A 213 -8.52 -0.18 14.60
CA LEU A 213 -8.36 0.99 13.75
C LEU A 213 -7.60 2.07 14.50
N THR A 214 -6.65 2.75 13.84
CA THR A 214 -5.92 3.86 14.45
C THR A 214 -5.66 4.97 13.45
N VAL A 215 -5.91 6.20 13.88
CA VAL A 215 -5.57 7.42 13.16
C VAL A 215 -4.59 8.23 14.02
N ILE A 216 -3.48 8.66 13.42
CA ILE A 216 -2.58 9.66 14.01
C ILE A 216 -2.77 10.95 13.21
N ALA A 217 -3.40 11.95 13.82
CA ALA A 217 -3.64 13.25 13.22
C ALA A 217 -2.76 14.31 13.91
N HIS A 218 -1.81 14.90 13.17
CA HIS A 218 -0.90 15.92 13.69
C HIS A 218 -0.67 17.03 12.67
N GLY A 219 -1.15 18.24 12.97
CA GLY A 219 -1.22 19.33 12.01
C GLY A 219 -2.05 18.92 10.80
N SER A 220 -1.50 19.05 9.59
CA SER A 220 -2.12 18.58 8.35
C SER A 220 -1.90 17.10 8.06
N SER A 221 -1.07 16.41 8.85
CA SER A 221 -0.70 15.02 8.58
C SER A 221 -1.66 14.05 9.23
N ILE A 222 -2.12 13.08 8.45
CA ILE A 222 -3.03 12.01 8.88
C ILE A 222 -2.41 10.69 8.47
N LEU A 223 -2.05 9.85 9.44
CA LEU A 223 -1.56 8.50 9.22
C LEU A 223 -2.61 7.48 9.67
N LEU A 224 -2.74 6.41 8.90
CA LEU A 224 -3.77 5.39 9.06
C LEU A 224 -3.12 4.04 9.35
N TYR A 225 -3.64 3.35 10.36
CA TYR A 225 -3.22 2.01 10.70
C TYR A 225 -4.43 1.12 10.90
N ILE A 226 -4.30 -0.13 10.46
CA ILE A 226 -5.25 -1.21 10.69
C ILE A 226 -4.47 -2.37 11.27
N ASN A 227 -4.94 -2.90 12.40
CA ASN A 227 -4.26 -4.00 13.11
C ASN A 227 -2.77 -3.70 13.37
N LYS A 228 -2.48 -2.44 13.72
CA LYS A 228 -1.15 -1.87 13.98
C LYS A 228 -0.22 -1.79 12.76
N GLN A 229 -0.71 -2.13 11.57
CA GLN A 229 0.04 -2.01 10.32
C GLN A 229 -0.31 -0.69 9.65
N TYR A 230 0.71 0.05 9.20
CA TYR A 230 0.52 1.26 8.41
C TYR A 230 -0.13 0.90 7.08
N VAL A 231 -1.21 1.60 6.72
CA VAL A 231 -1.93 1.36 5.46
C VAL A 231 -1.84 2.54 4.50
N GLY A 232 -1.70 3.77 5.00
CA GLY A 232 -1.59 4.96 4.18
C GLY A 232 -1.55 6.26 4.99
N SER A 233 -1.33 7.37 4.29
CA SER A 233 -1.35 8.71 4.88
C SER A 233 -1.82 9.75 3.87
N ALA A 234 -2.25 10.90 4.38
CA ALA A 234 -2.61 12.07 3.60
C ALA A 234 -2.13 13.36 4.28
N GLN A 235 -1.92 14.40 3.47
CA GLN A 235 -1.68 15.76 3.91
C GLN A 235 -2.89 16.61 3.52
N ASP A 236 -3.62 17.12 4.50
CA ASP A 236 -4.83 17.92 4.27
C ASP A 236 -5.02 18.98 5.37
N THR A 237 -5.51 20.16 5.00
CA THR A 237 -5.62 21.32 5.91
C THR A 237 -7.06 21.77 6.16
N ASN A 238 -8.05 21.03 5.66
CA ASN A 238 -9.44 21.49 5.68
C ASN A 238 -10.01 21.51 7.10
N PHE A 239 -9.68 20.52 7.94
CA PHE A 239 -10.15 20.46 9.33
C PHE A 239 -8.97 20.29 10.29
N SER A 240 -8.85 21.22 11.24
CA SER A 240 -7.75 21.25 12.21
C SER A 240 -8.10 20.66 13.57
N ALA A 241 -9.38 20.67 13.94
CA ALA A 241 -9.89 20.13 15.20
C ALA A 241 -11.38 19.80 15.10
N GLY A 242 -11.88 18.97 16.02
CA GLY A 242 -13.31 18.70 16.13
C GLY A 242 -13.60 17.46 16.97
N GLN A 243 -14.86 17.03 16.93
CA GLN A 243 -15.32 15.83 17.61
C GLN A 243 -14.71 14.57 16.99
N ILE A 244 -14.67 13.51 17.78
CA ILE A 244 -14.37 12.16 17.33
C ILE A 244 -15.62 11.28 17.40
N GLY A 245 -15.59 10.16 16.70
CA GLY A 245 -16.67 9.19 16.73
C GLY A 245 -16.41 7.98 15.86
N VAL A 246 -17.46 7.21 15.67
CA VAL A 246 -17.47 6.00 14.86
C VAL A 246 -18.66 6.01 13.91
N PHE A 247 -18.65 5.18 12.88
CA PHE A 247 -19.80 5.04 11.98
C PHE A 247 -19.83 3.67 11.31
N ALA A 248 -21.02 3.26 10.89
CA ALA A 248 -21.25 2.21 9.89
C ALA A 248 -21.79 2.83 8.60
N ILE A 249 -21.64 2.13 7.49
CA ILE A 249 -22.19 2.50 6.18
C ILE A 249 -22.81 1.27 5.53
N ASP A 250 -23.97 1.45 4.92
CA ASP A 250 -24.64 0.47 4.07
C ASP A 250 -24.30 0.79 2.60
N LEU A 251 -23.71 -0.19 1.89
CA LEU A 251 -23.36 -0.13 0.47
C LEU A 251 -24.10 -1.22 -0.32
N GLY A 252 -25.37 -1.44 0.03
CA GLY A 252 -26.24 -2.46 -0.54
C GLY A 252 -26.62 -3.56 0.45
N HIS A 253 -26.05 -3.57 1.66
CA HIS A 253 -26.38 -4.48 2.73
C HIS A 253 -26.50 -3.77 4.08
N VAL A 254 -27.57 -4.10 4.81
CA VAL A 254 -27.77 -3.66 6.20
C VAL A 254 -26.52 -3.96 7.02
N THR A 255 -25.92 -2.91 7.54
CA THR A 255 -24.62 -2.95 8.19
C THR A 255 -24.75 -2.70 9.69
N ASP A 256 -24.01 -3.47 10.47
CA ASP A 256 -23.93 -3.37 11.92
C ASP A 256 -22.48 -3.53 12.34
N ALA A 257 -21.89 -2.40 12.74
CA ALA A 257 -20.53 -2.32 13.25
C ALA A 257 -20.56 -2.07 14.76
N ALA A 258 -19.93 -2.95 15.52
CA ALA A 258 -19.75 -2.82 16.95
C ALA A 258 -18.37 -2.23 17.25
N PHE A 259 -18.34 -1.25 18.16
CA PHE A 259 -17.12 -0.55 18.56
C PHE A 259 -16.88 -0.69 20.06
N SER A 260 -15.61 -0.90 20.45
CA SER A 260 -15.21 -1.00 21.85
C SER A 260 -13.81 -0.45 22.09
N GLN A 261 -13.50 -0.20 23.37
CA GLN A 261 -12.14 0.15 23.84
C GLN A 261 -11.53 1.35 23.09
N LEU A 262 -12.26 2.45 23.02
CA LEU A 262 -11.79 3.66 22.40
C LEU A 262 -10.74 4.34 23.29
N GLN A 263 -9.63 4.75 22.69
CA GLN A 263 -8.53 5.44 23.35
C GLN A 263 -8.08 6.64 22.53
N VAL A 264 -7.77 7.74 23.22
CA VAL A 264 -7.18 8.94 22.60
C VAL A 264 -5.95 9.38 23.37
N TRP A 265 -4.85 9.61 22.65
CA TRP A 265 -3.67 10.32 23.17
C TRP A 265 -3.61 11.69 22.50
N SER A 266 -3.76 12.75 23.28
CA SER A 266 -3.57 14.13 22.79
C SER A 266 -2.16 14.60 23.09
N ARG A 267 -1.48 15.22 22.12
CA ARG A 267 -0.15 15.81 22.32
C ARG A 267 -0.09 17.23 21.80
#